data_AF-A0A521QEF1-F1
#
_entry.id   AF-A0A521QEF1-F1
#
_cell.length_a   1.000
_cell.length_b   1.000
_cell.length_c   1.000
_cell.angle_alpha   90.00
_cell.angle_beta   90.00
_cell.angle_gamma   90.00
#
_symmetry.space_group_name_H-M   'P 1'
#
loop_
_entity.id
_entity.type
_entity.pdbx_description
1 polymer ?
#
loop_
_entity_poly.entity_id
_entity_poly.type
_entity_poly.pdbx_seq_one_letter_code
_entity_poly.pdbx_strand_id
1 'polypeptide(L)'
;MYSSSTLRFVSLTLMVIIGLIVLLPICALVFGSFWSDSPVAKGGTLTLANWVRALSMSIPATIPVLFLNSLFFAFLVATTSVALGVFMAYLVERTDMPCGRLFEQLAILPRAFPVIIAALAWMMLLSPKIGVLN
;
A
#
# COMPACT_ATOMS: atom_id res chain seq x y z
N MET A 1 -34.00 18.09 -16.58
CA MET A 1 -33.41 18.41 -15.26
C MET A 1 -33.68 17.22 -14.35
N TYR A 2 -32.64 16.50 -13.91
CA TYR A 2 -32.83 15.36 -12.99
C TYR A 2 -33.23 15.88 -11.61
N SER A 3 -34.21 15.22 -10.97
CA SER A 3 -34.60 15.52 -9.59
C SER A 3 -33.45 15.17 -8.63
N SER A 4 -33.24 16.00 -7.61
CA SER A 4 -32.23 15.75 -6.55
C SER A 4 -32.44 14.42 -5.84
N SER A 5 -33.69 13.92 -5.79
CA SER A 5 -34.02 12.59 -5.27
C SER A 5 -33.48 11.45 -6.14
N THR A 6 -33.55 11.60 -7.48
CA THR A 6 -33.01 10.63 -8.44
C THR A 6 -31.49 10.56 -8.34
N LEU A 7 -30.81 11.70 -8.22
CA LEU A 7 -29.35 11.75 -8.05
C LEU A 7 -28.89 11.10 -6.74
N ARG A 8 -29.61 11.33 -5.63
CA ARG A 8 -29.33 10.69 -4.34
C ARG A 8 -29.52 9.18 -4.42
N PHE A 9 -30.61 8.72 -5.04
CA PHE A 9 -30.86 7.29 -5.22
C PHE A 9 -29.73 6.63 -6.02
N VAL A 10 -29.37 7.19 -7.18
CA VAL A 10 -28.27 6.68 -8.02
C VAL A 10 -26.95 6.66 -7.25
N SER A 11 -26.63 7.73 -6.52
CA SER A 11 -25.40 7.79 -5.71
C SER A 11 -25.38 6.71 -4.63
N LEU A 12 -26.49 6.48 -3.93
CA LEU A 12 -26.58 5.44 -2.90
C LEU A 12 -26.43 4.05 -3.51
N THR A 13 -27.09 3.79 -4.64
CA THR A 13 -26.96 2.51 -5.36
C THR A 13 -25.51 2.27 -5.79
N LEU A 14 -24.83 3.29 -6.34
CA LEU A 14 -23.42 3.18 -6.72
C LEU A 14 -22.50 2.93 -5.51
N MET A 15 -22.73 3.62 -4.39
CA MET A 15 -21.99 3.38 -3.15
C MET A 15 -22.14 1.94 -2.65
N VAL A 16 -23.36 1.40 -2.70
CA VAL A 16 -23.61 0.00 -2.29
C VAL A 16 -22.90 -0.97 -3.23
N ILE A 17 -22.97 -0.75 -4.55
CA ILE A 17 -22.31 -1.63 -5.53
C ILE A 17 -20.79 -1.60 -5.35
N ILE A 18 -20.20 -0.41 -5.27
CA ILE A 18 -18.75 -0.26 -5.09
C ILE A 18 -18.32 -0.84 -3.73
N GLY A 19 -19.07 -0.55 -2.67
CA GLY A 19 -18.82 -1.10 -1.35
C GLY A 19 -18.85 -2.63 -1.36
N LEU A 20 -19.83 -3.23 -2.04
CA LEU A 20 -19.93 -4.68 -2.16
C LEU A 20 -18.75 -5.28 -2.95
N ILE A 21 -18.34 -4.66 -4.06
CA ILE A 21 -17.17 -5.10 -4.84
C ILE A 21 -15.89 -5.07 -4.01
N VAL A 22 -15.70 -4.04 -3.17
CA VAL A 22 -14.51 -3.91 -2.31
C VAL A 22 -14.56 -4.87 -1.12
N LEU A 23 -15.74 -5.05 -0.52
CA LEU A 23 -15.90 -5.86 0.69
C LEU A 23 -15.88 -7.36 0.40
N LEU A 24 -16.40 -7.80 -0.76
CA LEU A 24 -16.42 -9.22 -1.13
C LEU A 24 -15.06 -9.94 -1.01
N PRO A 25 -13.95 -9.45 -1.60
CA PRO A 25 -12.66 -10.11 -1.46
C PRO A 25 -12.15 -10.09 -0.02
N ILE A 26 -12.44 -9.04 0.75
CA ILE A 26 -12.06 -8.96 2.16
C ILE A 26 -12.82 -10.02 2.95
N CYS A 27 -14.13 -10.14 2.76
CA CYS A 27 -14.94 -11.19 3.37
C CYS A 27 -14.46 -12.58 2.97
N ALA A 28 -14.09 -12.78 1.71
CA ALA A 28 -13.53 -14.05 1.23
C ALA A 28 -12.18 -14.38 1.88
N LEU A 29 -11.30 -13.40 2.07
CA LEU A 29 -10.03 -13.57 2.79
C LEU A 29 -10.24 -13.88 4.27
N VAL A 30 -11.17 -13.17 4.93
CA VAL A 30 -11.52 -13.42 6.33
C VAL A 30 -12.09 -14.82 6.49
N PHE A 31 -13.05 -15.22 5.64
CA PHE A 31 -13.59 -16.58 5.65
C PHE A 31 -12.50 -17.63 5.37
N GLY A 32 -11.66 -17.38 4.36
CA GLY A 32 -10.54 -18.23 4.01
C GLY A 32 -9.53 -18.42 5.15
N SER A 33 -9.39 -17.43 6.05
CA SER A 33 -8.53 -17.58 7.23
C SER A 33 -9.00 -18.67 8.20
N PHE A 34 -10.31 -18.97 8.23
CA PHE A 34 -10.89 -20.05 9.03
C PHE A 34 -11.04 -21.37 8.26
N TRP A 35 -10.58 -21.43 7.01
CA TRP A 35 -10.69 -22.61 6.18
C TRP A 35 -9.41 -23.46 6.28
N SER A 36 -9.55 -24.77 6.49
CA SER A 36 -8.39 -25.66 6.74
C SER A 36 -7.52 -25.93 5.52
N ASP A 37 -8.05 -25.69 4.32
CA ASP A 37 -7.38 -25.90 3.02
C ASP A 37 -7.26 -24.56 2.28
N SER A 38 -6.72 -24.56 1.06
CA SER A 38 -6.74 -23.38 0.20
C SER A 38 -8.17 -22.83 0.08
N PRO A 39 -8.39 -21.51 0.26
CA PRO A 39 -9.70 -20.87 0.11
C PRO A 39 -10.34 -21.06 -1.28
N VAL A 40 -9.56 -21.55 -2.26
CA VAL A 40 -9.96 -21.81 -3.65
C VAL A 40 -10.14 -23.32 -3.91
N ALA A 41 -9.68 -24.19 -3.00
CA ALA A 41 -9.86 -25.63 -3.12
C ALA A 41 -11.27 -26.05 -2.68
N LYS A 42 -11.85 -27.06 -3.34
CA LYS A 42 -13.21 -27.56 -3.06
C LYS A 42 -13.32 -28.38 -1.76
N GLY A 43 -12.20 -28.67 -1.10
CA GLY A 43 -12.14 -29.38 0.17
C GLY A 43 -11.86 -28.44 1.34
N GLY A 44 -12.12 -28.91 2.56
CA GLY A 44 -11.77 -28.22 3.80
C GLY A 44 -12.90 -28.18 4.82
N THR A 45 -12.54 -27.89 6.07
CA THR A 45 -13.47 -27.70 7.17
C THR A 45 -13.18 -26.38 7.88
N LEU A 46 -14.18 -25.84 8.57
CA LEU A 46 -14.00 -24.68 9.43
C LEU A 46 -13.09 -25.06 10.61
N THR A 47 -12.03 -24.29 10.81
CA THR A 47 -11.02 -24.53 11.85
C THR A 47 -10.40 -23.22 12.36
N LEU A 48 -9.97 -23.23 13.61
CA LEU A 48 -9.16 -22.16 14.21
C LEU A 48 -7.65 -22.46 14.13
N ALA A 49 -7.25 -23.61 13.56
CA ALA A 49 -5.86 -24.05 13.51
C ALA A 49 -4.94 -23.02 12.83
N ASN A 50 -5.40 -22.33 11.79
CA ASN A 50 -4.63 -21.28 11.11
C ASN A 50 -4.31 -20.10 12.03
N TRP A 51 -5.30 -19.66 12.83
CA TRP A 51 -5.12 -18.57 13.78
C TRP A 51 -4.20 -18.97 14.94
N VAL A 52 -4.39 -20.17 15.49
CA VAL A 52 -3.49 -20.71 16.52
C VAL A 52 -2.07 -20.79 15.99
N ARG A 53 -1.88 -21.36 14.80
CA ARG A 53 -0.56 -21.46 14.14
C ARG A 53 0.06 -20.10 13.89
N ALA A 54 -0.73 -19.11 13.49
CA ALA A 54 -0.27 -17.74 13.26
C ALA A 54 0.19 -17.05 14.55
N LEU A 55 -0.63 -17.15 15.60
CA LEU A 55 -0.36 -16.55 16.92
C LEU A 55 0.78 -17.24 17.66
N SER A 56 0.88 -18.57 17.54
CA SER A 56 1.98 -19.35 18.13
C SER A 56 3.29 -19.26 17.35
N MET A 57 3.32 -18.46 16.28
CA MET A 57 4.44 -18.36 15.32
C MET A 57 4.91 -19.74 14.80
N SER A 58 4.03 -20.75 14.81
CA SER A 58 4.31 -22.11 14.30
C SER A 58 4.15 -22.18 12.77
N ILE A 59 4.50 -21.09 12.11
CA ILE A 59 4.54 -20.88 10.65
C ILE A 59 6.01 -21.10 10.22
N PRO A 60 6.33 -21.38 8.95
CA PRO A 60 7.72 -21.30 8.49
C PRO A 60 8.42 -20.05 9.03
N ALA A 61 9.60 -20.24 9.66
CA ALA A 61 10.33 -19.20 10.39
C ALA A 61 10.57 -17.92 9.57
N THR A 62 10.51 -18.02 8.24
CA THR A 62 10.59 -16.91 7.28
C THR A 62 9.43 -15.92 7.41
N ILE A 63 8.21 -16.35 7.74
CA ILE A 63 7.02 -15.49 7.72
C ILE A 63 7.02 -14.42 8.84
N PRO A 64 7.31 -14.74 10.12
CA PRO A 64 7.44 -13.72 11.16
C PRO A 64 8.53 -12.69 10.86
N VAL A 65 9.66 -13.13 10.29
CA VAL A 65 10.76 -12.24 9.90
C VAL A 65 10.33 -11.32 8.76
N LEU A 66 9.63 -11.82 7.74
CA LEU A 66 9.10 -10.99 6.65
C LEU A 66 8.10 -9.95 7.16
N PHE A 67 7.25 -10.31 8.11
CA PHE A 67 6.29 -9.39 8.71
C PHE A 67 7.01 -8.25 9.43
N LEU A 68 7.97 -8.56 10.30
CA LEU A 68 8.74 -7.56 11.03
C LEU A 68 9.57 -6.67 10.10
N ASN A 69 10.20 -7.24 9.07
CA ASN A 69 10.93 -6.47 8.06
C ASN A 69 10.01 -5.51 7.31
N SER A 70 8.81 -5.95 6.93
CA SER A 70 7.83 -5.12 6.23
C SER A 70 7.33 -3.98 7.12
N LEU A 71 7.08 -4.28 8.40
CA LEU A 71 6.64 -3.27 9.38
C LEU A 71 7.74 -2.22 9.63
N PHE A 72 8.98 -2.67 9.83
CA PHE A 72 10.12 -1.79 10.03
C PHE A 72 10.39 -0.95 8.78
N PHE A 73 10.35 -1.55 7.59
CA PHE A 73 10.47 -0.85 6.32
C PHE A 73 9.37 0.22 6.16
N ALA A 74 8.11 -0.14 6.37
CA ALA A 74 7.00 0.81 6.28
C ALA A 74 7.15 1.98 7.27
N PHE A 75 7.56 1.69 8.51
CA PHE A 75 7.82 2.70 9.53
C PHE A 75 8.92 3.67 9.13
N LEU A 76 10.07 3.15 8.65
CA LEU A 76 11.20 3.99 8.22
C LEU A 76 10.83 4.84 7.01
N VAL A 77 10.14 4.27 6.02
CA VAL A 77 9.71 4.97 4.82
C VAL A 77 8.71 6.06 5.18
N ALA A 78 7.69 5.76 6.00
CA ALA A 78 6.69 6.74 6.41
C ALA A 78 7.32 7.89 7.20
N THR A 79 8.15 7.58 8.19
CA THR A 79 8.80 8.59 9.04
C THR A 79 9.72 9.49 8.22
N THR A 80 10.58 8.90 7.39
CA THR A 80 11.50 9.66 6.54
C THR A 80 10.76 10.50 5.51
N SER A 81 9.71 9.95 4.89
CA SER A 81 8.91 10.68 3.88
C SER A 81 8.17 11.86 4.49
N VAL A 82 7.56 11.69 5.67
CA VAL A 82 6.87 12.77 6.38
C VAL A 82 7.88 13.82 6.83
N ALA A 83 9.01 13.42 7.41
CA ALA A 83 10.04 14.35 7.86
C ALA A 83 10.58 15.20 6.70
N LEU A 84 10.94 14.58 5.58
CA LEU A 84 11.42 15.28 4.38
C LEU A 84 10.32 16.15 3.76
N GLY A 85 9.10 15.65 3.66
CA GLY A 85 7.97 16.39 3.10
C GLY A 85 7.62 17.63 3.91
N VAL A 86 7.55 17.51 5.24
CA VAL A 86 7.29 18.64 6.15
C VAL A 86 8.44 19.63 6.12
N PHE A 87 9.68 19.16 6.15
CA PHE A 87 10.86 20.02 6.05
C PHE A 87 10.85 20.82 4.75
N MET A 88 10.57 20.17 3.63
CA MET A 88 10.52 20.83 2.32
C MET A 88 9.37 21.84 2.22
N ALA A 89 8.18 21.46 2.69
CA ALA A 89 7.03 22.36 2.73
C ALA A 89 7.30 23.59 3.60
N TYR A 90 7.96 23.41 4.75
CA TYR A 90 8.33 24.51 5.63
C TYR A 90 9.32 25.47 4.94
N LEU A 91 10.36 24.96 4.29
CA LEU A 91 11.33 25.80 3.59
C LEU A 91 10.67 26.63 2.48
N VAL A 92 9.83 26.02 1.64
CA VAL A 92 9.23 26.74 0.52
C VAL A 92 8.21 27.80 0.96
N GLU A 93 7.41 27.51 2.00
CA GLU A 93 6.31 28.38 2.43
C GLU A 93 6.70 29.42 3.49
N ARG A 94 7.69 29.10 4.34
CA ARG A 94 8.03 29.93 5.52
C ARG A 94 9.40 30.60 5.41
N THR A 95 10.20 30.28 4.40
CA THR A 95 11.52 30.91 4.18
C THR A 95 11.61 31.51 2.79
N ASP A 96 12.47 32.51 2.61
CA ASP A 96 12.75 33.11 1.30
C ASP A 96 13.64 32.19 0.44
N MET A 97 13.18 30.95 0.24
CA MET A 97 13.94 29.91 -0.45
C MET A 97 14.09 30.26 -1.94
N PRO A 98 15.33 30.42 -2.45
CA PRO A 98 15.53 30.63 -3.87
C PRO A 98 15.05 29.40 -4.66
N CYS A 99 14.33 29.64 -5.76
CA CYS A 99 13.75 28.59 -6.61
C CYS A 99 12.68 27.71 -5.94
N GLY A 100 11.98 28.16 -4.88
CA GLY A 100 10.93 27.37 -4.20
C GLY A 100 9.90 26.72 -5.15
N ARG A 101 9.44 27.46 -6.17
CA ARG A 101 8.51 26.97 -7.19
C ARG A 101 9.04 25.79 -8.02
N LEU A 102 10.35 25.73 -8.26
CA LEU A 102 10.96 24.58 -8.95
C LEU A 102 10.88 23.34 -8.06
N PHE A 103 11.19 23.49 -6.78
CA PHE A 103 11.14 22.38 -5.83
C PHE A 103 9.72 21.84 -5.62
N GLU A 104 8.70 22.70 -5.60
CA GLU A 104 7.30 22.27 -5.61
C GLU A 104 6.97 21.39 -6.82
N GLN A 105 7.42 21.80 -8.01
CA GLN A 105 7.19 21.04 -9.24
C GLN A 105 7.93 19.70 -9.22
N LEU A 106 9.19 19.71 -8.77
CA LEU A 106 10.01 18.50 -8.62
C LEU A 106 9.38 17.51 -7.63
N ALA A 107 8.74 17.97 -6.56
CA ALA A 107 8.05 17.10 -5.59
C ALA A 107 6.85 16.36 -6.20
N ILE A 108 6.26 16.89 -7.28
CA ILE A 108 5.12 16.29 -7.98
C ILE A 108 5.57 15.29 -9.06
N LEU A 109 6.75 15.50 -9.66
CA LEU A 109 7.25 14.68 -10.78
C LEU A 109 7.28 13.17 -10.52
N PRO A 110 7.64 12.64 -9.34
CA PRO A 110 7.65 11.20 -9.10
C PRO A 110 6.30 10.54 -9.39
N ARG A 111 5.19 11.27 -9.25
CA ARG A 111 3.83 10.78 -9.54
C ARG A 111 3.56 10.58 -11.03
N ALA A 112 4.35 11.20 -11.91
CA ALA A 112 4.23 11.04 -13.36
C ALA A 112 4.84 9.72 -13.85
N PHE A 113 5.80 9.16 -13.09
CA PHE A 113 6.45 7.91 -13.46
C PHE A 113 5.67 6.69 -12.95
N PRO A 114 5.42 5.69 -13.80
CA PRO A 114 4.97 4.39 -13.34
C PRO A 114 5.95 3.79 -12.33
N VAL A 115 5.43 3.18 -11.27
CA VAL A 115 6.24 2.59 -10.18
C VAL A 115 7.28 1.58 -10.70
N ILE A 116 6.95 0.83 -11.76
CA ILE A 116 7.86 -0.13 -12.40
C ILE A 116 9.11 0.55 -12.95
N ILE A 117 8.97 1.71 -13.60
CA ILE A 117 10.11 2.44 -14.18
C ILE A 117 11.04 2.92 -13.06
N ALA A 118 10.46 3.46 -11.98
CA ALA A 118 11.23 3.88 -10.82
C ALA A 118 11.98 2.71 -10.16
N ALA A 119 11.34 1.55 -10.02
CA ALA A 119 11.97 0.35 -9.46
C ALA A 119 13.15 -0.13 -10.31
N LEU A 120 12.99 -0.15 -11.65
CA LEU A 120 14.07 -0.52 -12.57
C LEU A 120 15.22 0.49 -12.52
N ALA A 121 14.92 1.79 -12.45
CA ALA A 121 15.95 2.82 -12.35
C ALA A 121 16.83 2.63 -11.11
N TRP A 122 16.22 2.38 -9.94
CA TRP A 122 16.98 2.09 -8.71
C TRP A 122 17.79 0.79 -8.80
N MET A 123 17.21 -0.26 -9.39
CA MET A 123 17.90 -1.54 -9.57
C MET A 123 19.13 -1.40 -10.47
N MET A 124 19.03 -0.64 -11.55
CA MET A 124 20.15 -0.39 -12.45
C MET A 124 21.19 0.51 -11.80
N LEU A 125 20.76 1.60 -11.15
CA LEU A 125 21.65 2.56 -10.49
C LEU A 125 22.53 1.92 -9.41
N LEU A 126 21.96 0.99 -8.65
CA LEU A 126 22.62 0.25 -7.56
C LEU A 126 23.12 -1.14 -8.01
N SER A 127 23.14 -1.42 -9.31
CA SER A 127 23.56 -2.74 -9.80
C SER A 127 25.06 -2.95 -9.59
N PRO A 128 25.50 -4.12 -9.09
CA PRO A 128 26.92 -4.40 -8.89
C PRO A 128 27.75 -4.44 -10.18
N LYS A 129 27.11 -4.66 -11.33
CA LYS A 129 27.78 -4.88 -12.61
C LYS A 129 27.72 -3.69 -13.55
N ILE A 130 26.63 -2.93 -13.49
CA ILE A 130 26.33 -1.84 -14.44
C ILE A 130 25.89 -0.56 -13.73
N GLY A 131 25.87 -0.54 -12.40
CA GLY A 131 25.42 0.58 -11.60
C GLY A 131 26.47 1.67 -11.51
N VAL A 132 25.98 2.91 -11.46
CA VAL A 132 26.82 4.11 -11.45
C VAL A 132 27.26 4.46 -10.02
N LEU A 133 26.58 3.92 -9.01
CA LEU A 133 26.80 4.23 -7.58
C LEU A 133 27.36 3.04 -6.76
N ASN A 134 27.79 1.96 -7.40
CA ASN A 134 28.25 0.72 -6.74
C ASN A 134 29.76 0.58 -6.67
#